data_AF-A0A1Y1YMR1-F1
#
_entry.id   AF-A0A1Y1YMR1-F1
#
_cell.length_a   1.000
_cell.length_b   1.000
_cell.length_c   1.000
_cell.angle_alpha   90.00
_cell.angle_beta   90.00
_cell.angle_gamma   90.00
#
_symmetry.space_group_name_H-M   'P 1'
#
loop_
_entity.id
_entity.type
_entity.pdbx_description
1 polymer ?
#
loop_
_entity_poly.entity_id
_entity_poly.type
_entity_poly.pdbx_seq_one_letter_code
_entity_poly.pdbx_strand_id
1 'polypeptide(L)'
;CSKGECCSKYGYCGTSIDHCGTGCQASYGRCNDGGRCGTDYGKCLNEKQYAHCGSKCQSEFGLCYGSHDKCGEQYGRCKGNKCCSKWGYCGTSNNHCKKGCQPKYGLCK
;
A
#
# COMPACT_ATOMS: atom_id res chain seq x y z
N CYS A 1 -9.10 0.64 -23.12
CA CYS A 1 -8.88 1.86 -22.32
C CYS A 1 -7.56 2.52 -22.69
N SER A 2 -7.33 3.78 -22.30
CA SER A 2 -6.06 4.45 -22.58
C SER A 2 -4.90 3.74 -21.85
N LYS A 3 -3.67 3.94 -22.32
CA LYS A 3 -2.50 3.28 -21.74
C LYS A 3 -2.38 3.67 -20.25
N GLY A 4 -2.52 2.69 -19.36
CA GLY A 4 -2.49 2.91 -17.90
C GLY A 4 -3.83 2.80 -17.19
N GLU A 5 -4.94 2.77 -17.92
CA GLU A 5 -6.29 2.66 -17.36
C GLU A 5 -6.78 1.22 -17.26
N CYS A 6 -7.73 1.00 -16.35
CA CYS A 6 -8.39 -0.27 -16.10
C CYS A 6 -9.75 -0.30 -16.79
N CYS A 7 -10.19 -1.50 -17.20
CA CYS A 7 -11.51 -1.72 -17.78
C CYS A 7 -12.39 -2.41 -16.75
N SER A 8 -13.43 -1.76 -16.25
CA SER A 8 -14.33 -2.33 -15.24
C SER A 8 -15.10 -3.54 -15.80
N LYS A 9 -15.71 -4.34 -14.92
CA LYS A 9 -16.64 -5.42 -15.33
C LYS A 9 -17.83 -4.95 -16.17
N TYR A 10 -18.12 -3.64 -16.12
CA TYR A 10 -19.21 -3.00 -16.86
C TYR A 10 -18.73 -2.35 -18.17
N GLY A 11 -17.44 -2.49 -18.52
CA GLY A 11 -16.88 -1.97 -19.77
C GLY A 11 -16.52 -0.49 -19.74
N TYR A 12 -16.45 0.12 -18.56
CA TYR A 12 -16.02 1.52 -18.40
C TYR A 12 -14.52 1.59 -18.10
N CYS A 13 -13.87 2.61 -18.64
CA CYS A 13 -12.45 2.86 -18.43
C CYS A 13 -12.21 3.85 -17.29
N GLY A 14 -11.23 3.56 -16.43
CA GLY A 14 -10.86 4.46 -15.35
C GLY A 14 -9.70 3.93 -14.52
N THR A 15 -9.27 4.73 -13.54
CA THR A 15 -8.13 4.41 -12.65
C THR A 15 -8.55 4.17 -11.19
N SER A 16 -9.84 4.31 -10.86
CA SER A 16 -10.36 4.05 -9.53
C SER A 16 -10.46 2.55 -9.24
N ILE A 17 -10.62 2.19 -7.96
CA ILE A 17 -10.81 0.80 -7.53
C ILE A 17 -12.04 0.14 -8.17
N ASP A 18 -13.09 0.90 -8.54
CA ASP A 18 -14.28 0.35 -9.21
C ASP A 18 -13.99 -0.12 -10.64
N HIS A 19 -12.94 0.44 -11.26
CA HIS A 19 -12.49 0.09 -12.61
C HIS A 19 -11.37 -0.94 -12.56
N CYS A 20 -10.47 -0.78 -11.61
CA CYS A 20 -9.29 -1.61 -11.39
C CYS A 20 -9.52 -2.68 -10.31
N GLY A 21 -10.75 -3.04 -10.01
CA GLY A 21 -11.09 -3.93 -8.91
C GLY A 21 -11.59 -5.29 -9.39
N THR A 22 -12.35 -5.95 -8.53
CA THR A 22 -12.95 -7.26 -8.83
C THR A 22 -13.78 -7.21 -10.11
N GLY A 23 -13.44 -8.09 -11.06
CA GLY A 23 -14.10 -8.18 -12.35
C GLY A 23 -13.55 -7.24 -13.43
N CYS A 24 -12.43 -6.57 -13.17
CA CYS A 24 -11.72 -5.84 -14.22
C CYS A 24 -11.37 -6.76 -15.40
N GLN A 25 -11.57 -6.26 -16.62
CA GLN A 25 -11.37 -6.99 -17.86
C GLN A 25 -9.95 -6.80 -18.40
N ALA A 26 -9.03 -7.71 -18.05
CA ALA A 26 -7.60 -7.59 -18.34
C ALA A 26 -7.26 -7.52 -19.84
N SER A 27 -8.13 -8.06 -20.70
CA SER A 27 -7.99 -7.99 -22.15
C SER A 27 -8.18 -6.57 -22.72
N TYR A 28 -8.80 -5.65 -21.96
CA TYR A 28 -9.22 -4.33 -22.44
C TYR A 28 -8.64 -3.16 -21.62
N GLY A 29 -7.88 -3.45 -20.58
CA GLY A 29 -7.23 -2.49 -19.71
C GLY A 29 -6.30 -3.18 -18.73
N ARG A 30 -5.52 -2.39 -17.99
CA ARG A 30 -4.69 -2.94 -16.93
C ARG A 30 -5.57 -3.27 -15.74
N CYS A 31 -5.58 -4.51 -15.27
CA CYS A 31 -6.33 -4.84 -14.07
C CYS A 31 -5.41 -4.90 -12.88
N ASN A 32 -5.76 -4.14 -11.86
CA ASN A 32 -5.24 -4.41 -10.53
C ASN A 32 -6.18 -5.48 -9.96
N ASP A 33 -5.68 -6.56 -9.39
CA ASP A 33 -6.56 -7.56 -8.79
C ASP A 33 -6.99 -7.04 -7.40
N GLY A 34 -7.77 -5.95 -7.37
CA GLY A 34 -8.24 -5.30 -6.15
C GLY A 34 -7.13 -4.66 -5.29
N GLY A 35 -6.02 -4.23 -5.88
CA GLY A 35 -4.88 -3.62 -5.15
C GLY A 35 -4.00 -4.60 -4.38
N ARG A 36 -4.08 -5.91 -4.67
CA ARG A 36 -3.26 -6.94 -4.02
C ARG A 36 -1.92 -7.13 -4.74
N CYS A 37 -0.84 -7.26 -3.97
CA CYS A 37 0.53 -7.48 -4.45
C CYS A 37 1.22 -8.60 -3.66
N GLY A 38 2.03 -9.43 -4.31
CA GLY A 38 2.79 -10.54 -3.68
C GLY A 38 2.92 -11.79 -4.57
N THR A 39 3.52 -12.86 -4.04
CA THR A 39 3.86 -14.12 -4.75
C THR A 39 2.72 -14.78 -5.52
N ASP A 40 1.47 -14.69 -5.05
CA ASP A 40 0.29 -15.26 -5.72
C ASP A 40 -0.38 -14.29 -6.72
N TYR A 41 -0.05 -13.00 -6.66
CA TYR A 41 -0.80 -11.91 -7.33
C TYR A 41 0.05 -11.04 -8.29
N GLY A 42 1.37 -11.26 -8.36
CA GLY A 42 2.26 -10.58 -9.31
C GLY A 42 2.63 -9.14 -8.94
N LYS A 43 3.35 -8.46 -9.86
CA LYS A 43 3.99 -7.15 -9.64
C LYS A 43 2.99 -5.99 -9.77
N CYS A 44 2.95 -5.12 -8.76
CA CYS A 44 2.32 -3.81 -8.85
C CYS A 44 3.17 -2.85 -9.69
N LEU A 45 2.76 -2.63 -10.92
CA LEU A 45 3.42 -1.70 -11.85
C LEU A 45 2.82 -0.29 -11.74
N ASN A 46 3.02 0.39 -10.62
CA ASN A 46 2.73 1.82 -10.53
C ASN A 46 4.01 2.56 -10.11
N GLU A 47 4.72 3.08 -11.10
CA GLU A 47 6.03 3.75 -10.94
C GLU A 47 5.98 5.05 -10.14
N LYS A 48 4.80 5.55 -9.75
CA LYS A 48 4.69 6.65 -8.80
C LYS A 48 3.50 6.46 -7.86
N GLN A 49 3.85 6.28 -6.60
CA GLN A 49 3.05 6.55 -5.42
C GLN A 49 1.95 5.54 -5.04
N TYR A 50 2.28 4.82 -3.96
CA TYR A 50 1.38 4.20 -2.96
C TYR A 50 0.62 2.96 -3.44
N ALA A 51 1.32 1.82 -3.42
CA ALA A 51 0.67 0.51 -3.44
C ALA A 51 -0.05 0.29 -2.09
N HIS A 52 -1.38 0.42 -2.09
CA HIS A 52 -2.23 0.01 -0.99
C HIS A 52 -2.36 -1.51 -0.96
N CYS A 53 -1.31 -2.21 -0.55
CA CYS A 53 -1.45 -3.61 -0.18
C CYS A 53 -1.98 -3.61 1.26
N GLY A 54 -3.16 -4.21 1.47
CA GLY A 54 -3.91 -4.19 2.74
C GLY A 54 -3.17 -4.81 3.93
N SER A 55 -3.88 -5.50 4.83
CA SER A 55 -3.37 -6.03 6.10
C SER A 55 -2.21 -7.06 6.03
N LYS A 56 -1.66 -7.32 4.84
CA LYS A 56 -0.58 -8.29 4.56
C LYS A 56 0.46 -7.71 3.60
N CYS A 57 1.01 -6.54 3.93
CA CYS A 57 2.01 -5.90 3.08
C CYS A 57 3.37 -6.62 3.15
N GLN A 58 3.90 -7.05 2.01
CA GLN A 58 5.19 -7.75 1.90
C GLN A 58 6.32 -6.75 1.61
N SER A 59 7.16 -6.46 2.61
CA SER A 59 8.20 -5.43 2.55
C SER A 59 9.35 -5.72 1.57
N GLU A 60 9.45 -6.94 1.05
CA GLU A 60 10.48 -7.36 0.07
C GLU A 60 10.14 -6.92 -1.37
N PHE A 61 8.86 -6.62 -1.64
CA PHE A 61 8.38 -6.24 -2.98
C PHE A 61 8.02 -4.75 -3.11
N GLY A 62 8.22 -3.94 -2.06
CA GLY A 62 8.01 -2.50 -2.09
C GLY A 62 7.88 -1.82 -0.73
N LEU A 63 7.74 -0.49 -0.74
CA LEU A 63 7.55 0.31 0.47
C LEU A 63 6.10 0.21 0.97
N CYS A 64 5.91 -0.60 2.00
CA CYS A 64 4.66 -0.69 2.75
C CYS A 64 4.46 0.58 3.59
N TYR A 65 3.38 1.33 3.37
CA TYR A 65 3.00 2.45 4.23
C TYR A 65 1.72 2.19 5.02
N GLY A 66 1.79 2.57 6.30
CA GLY A 66 0.69 2.65 7.24
C GLY A 66 -0.54 3.37 6.71
N SER A 67 -1.71 2.77 6.91
CA SER A 67 -3.01 3.44 6.71
C SER A 67 -3.45 4.12 8.01
N HIS A 68 -3.99 5.35 7.93
CA HIS A 68 -4.58 6.08 9.07
C HIS A 68 -3.67 6.17 10.31
N ASP A 69 -2.41 6.58 10.12
CA ASP A 69 -1.40 6.70 11.17
C ASP A 69 -1.10 5.41 11.96
N LYS A 70 -1.48 4.23 11.43
CA LYS A 70 -1.06 2.94 12.00
C LYS A 70 0.21 2.43 11.35
N CYS A 71 1.02 1.69 12.09
CA CYS A 71 2.23 1.04 11.60
C CYS A 71 2.44 -0.31 12.29
N GLY A 72 3.32 -1.14 11.73
CA GLY A 72 3.59 -2.48 12.24
C GLY A 72 3.52 -3.52 11.14
N GLU A 73 3.68 -4.79 11.49
CA GLU A 73 3.72 -5.90 10.54
C GLU A 73 2.50 -5.96 9.61
N GLN A 74 1.31 -5.67 10.15
CA GLN A 74 0.05 -5.67 9.39
C GLN A 74 -0.19 -4.37 8.61
N TYR A 75 0.44 -3.26 8.99
CA TYR A 75 0.11 -1.93 8.47
C TYR A 75 1.23 -1.31 7.64
N GLY A 76 2.48 -1.78 7.77
CA GLY A 76 3.65 -1.21 7.11
C GLY A 76 4.34 -0.10 7.90
N ARG A 77 5.21 0.64 7.21
CA ARG A 77 6.03 1.74 7.76
C ARG A 77 5.24 3.03 7.84
N CYS A 78 5.62 3.92 8.74
CA CYS A 78 5.08 5.26 8.75
C CYS A 78 5.49 6.07 7.52
N LYS A 79 4.56 6.88 6.98
CA LYS A 79 4.84 7.78 5.86
C LYS A 79 5.71 8.96 6.31
N GLY A 80 6.65 9.36 5.45
CA GLY A 80 7.56 10.48 5.70
C GLY A 80 8.52 10.21 6.85
N ASN A 81 8.83 11.24 7.64
CA ASN A 81 9.84 11.18 8.70
C ASN A 81 9.26 10.81 10.08
N LYS A 82 8.18 10.01 10.10
CA LYS A 82 7.49 9.61 11.32
C LYS A 82 8.11 8.33 11.93
N CYS A 83 8.03 8.23 13.24
CA CYS A 83 8.43 7.07 14.04
C CYS A 83 7.22 6.16 14.29
N CYS A 84 7.47 4.85 14.40
CA CYS A 84 6.44 3.90 14.75
C CYS A 84 6.54 3.58 16.24
N SER A 85 5.56 3.99 17.04
CA SER A 85 5.55 3.71 18.48
C SER A 85 5.38 2.21 18.75
N LYS A 86 5.66 1.78 19.99
CA LYS A 86 5.39 0.40 20.44
C LYS A 86 3.92 -0.02 20.30
N TRP A 87 3.01 0.96 20.19
CA TRP A 87 1.57 0.75 20.07
C TRP A 87 1.10 0.64 18.62
N GLY A 88 2.02 0.69 17.65
CA GLY A 88 1.66 0.60 16.23
C GLY A 88 1.06 1.89 15.69
N TYR A 89 1.47 3.04 16.21
CA TYR A 89 1.04 4.35 15.72
C TYR A 89 2.22 5.20 15.22
N CYS A 90 1.96 5.97 14.18
CA CYS A 90 2.90 6.86 13.53
C CYS A 90 2.87 8.26 14.14
N GLY A 91 4.03 8.74 14.60
CA GLY A 91 4.16 10.09 15.13
C GLY A 91 5.60 10.54 15.24
N THR A 92 5.82 11.81 15.57
CA THR A 92 7.15 12.42 15.69
C THR A 92 7.54 12.74 17.13
N SER A 93 6.64 12.50 18.10
CA SER A 93 6.92 12.81 19.50
C SER A 93 7.87 11.79 20.14
N ASN A 94 8.44 12.16 21.28
CA ASN A 94 9.31 11.28 22.06
C ASN A 94 8.68 9.91 22.36
N ASN A 95 7.36 9.85 22.59
CA ASN A 95 6.63 8.60 22.84
C ASN A 95 6.59 7.67 21.61
N HIS A 96 6.81 8.21 20.41
CA HIS A 96 6.86 7.46 19.17
C HIS A 96 8.29 7.11 18.78
N CYS A 97 9.24 8.03 18.99
CA CYS A 97 10.60 7.92 18.47
C CYS A 97 11.63 7.32 19.44
N LYS A 98 11.38 7.39 20.76
CA LYS A 98 12.32 6.91 21.80
C LYS A 98 12.01 5.47 22.22
N LYS A 99 11.93 5.22 23.53
CA LYS A 99 11.79 3.87 24.11
C LYS A 99 10.55 3.15 23.56
N GLY A 100 10.80 2.03 22.88
CA GLY A 100 9.77 1.21 22.26
C GLY A 100 9.43 1.55 20.81
N CYS A 101 10.19 2.44 20.16
CA CYS A 101 10.03 2.65 18.72
C CYS A 101 10.35 1.37 17.93
N GLN A 102 9.56 1.09 16.89
CA GLN A 102 9.72 -0.07 16.02
C GLN A 102 10.52 0.30 14.75
N PRO A 103 11.83 -0.01 14.67
CA PRO A 103 12.73 0.49 13.61
C PRO A 103 12.45 -0.11 12.22
N LYS A 104 11.86 -1.31 12.18
CA LYS A 104 11.38 -1.92 10.92
C LYS A 104 10.24 -1.12 10.30
N TYR A 105 9.50 -0.35 11.12
CA TYR A 105 8.26 0.33 10.75
C TYR A 105 8.32 1.88 10.86
N GLY A 106 9.44 2.47 11.28
CA GLY A 106 9.58 3.93 11.37
C GLY A 106 11.01 4.41 11.62
N LEU A 107 11.21 5.73 11.66
CA LEU A 107 12.53 6.36 11.86
C LEU A 107 12.86 6.57 13.35
N CYS A 108 13.20 5.50 14.06
CA CYS A 108 13.56 5.56 15.48
C CYS A 108 14.86 6.34 15.73
N LYS A 109 14.95 7.02 16.89
CA LYS A 109 16.09 7.86 17.28
C LYS A 109 16.56 7.52 18.70
#